data_AF-A0A9Q8Q705-F1
#
_entry.id   AF-A0A9Q8Q705-F1
#
_cell.length_a   1.000
_cell.length_b   1.000
_cell.length_c   1.000
_cell.angle_alpha   90.00
_cell.angle_beta   90.00
_cell.angle_gamma   90.00
#
_symmetry.space_group_name_H-M   'P 1'
#
loop_
_entity.id
_entity.type
_entity.pdbx_description
1 polymer ?
#
loop_
_entity_poly.entity_id
_entity_poly.type
_entity_poly.pdbx_seq_one_letter_code
_entity_poly.pdbx_strand_id
1 'polypeptide(L)'
;MKLQDTRITPSKIQVLDNHVALAFAGLNADARILVDKARLESQSHRLSVEDPVTVDYITKYVAGVQQRYTQAGGVRPFGISTLVVGFDPNSKVPRLYQTEPSGIYSAWKANAIGRSSKTVREFLERNYKEDMDREATIRLAIKSLLEVVQTGAKNIEIALMAPGATMEILPTEEIEGYVKEIEQEKQEEAAKKKTGRTPGTGSATILTRSQDEPAE
;
A
#
# COMPACT_ATOMS: atom_id res chain seq x y z
N MET A 1 8.21 17.40 -13.96
CA MET A 1 6.95 18.14 -14.12
C MET A 1 7.12 19.57 -13.59
N LYS A 2 7.60 20.54 -14.39
CA LYS A 2 7.66 21.96 -13.98
C LYS A 2 6.45 22.78 -14.44
N LEU A 3 5.69 22.26 -15.41
CA LEU A 3 4.59 22.98 -16.08
C LEU A 3 3.20 22.44 -15.72
N GLN A 4 3.13 21.27 -15.08
CA GLN A 4 1.85 20.67 -14.69
C GLN A 4 1.44 21.21 -13.33
N ASP A 5 0.23 21.75 -13.24
CA ASP A 5 -0.37 22.14 -11.96
C ASP A 5 -0.71 20.87 -11.18
N THR A 6 0.08 20.60 -10.15
CA THR A 6 -0.09 19.42 -9.30
C THR A 6 -1.38 19.49 -8.49
N ARG A 7 -1.97 20.66 -8.30
CA ARG A 7 -3.28 20.83 -7.61
C ARG A 7 -4.45 20.24 -8.40
N ILE A 8 -4.30 20.10 -9.72
CA ILE A 8 -5.34 19.59 -10.63
C ILE A 8 -5.08 18.10 -10.96
N THR A 9 -4.01 17.50 -10.41
CA THR A 9 -3.73 16.08 -10.67
C THR A 9 -4.75 15.23 -9.93
N PRO A 10 -5.54 14.38 -10.62
CA PRO A 10 -6.54 13.55 -9.96
C PRO A 10 -5.89 12.62 -8.92
N SER A 11 -6.48 12.58 -7.72
CA SER A 11 -6.10 11.65 -6.66
C SER A 11 -6.13 10.20 -7.17
N LYS A 12 -5.22 9.38 -6.65
CA LYS A 12 -5.20 7.93 -6.92
C LYS A 12 -6.23 7.17 -6.10
N ILE A 13 -6.80 7.80 -5.09
CA ILE A 13 -7.82 7.25 -4.21
C ILE A 13 -9.17 7.80 -4.65
N GLN A 14 -10.10 6.90 -4.98
CA GLN A 14 -11.39 7.23 -5.56
C GLN A 14 -12.50 6.65 -4.70
N VAL A 15 -13.38 7.52 -4.18
CA VAL A 15 -14.59 7.10 -3.47
C VAL A 15 -15.57 6.49 -4.47
N LEU A 16 -16.04 5.27 -4.20
CA LEU A 16 -17.07 4.59 -4.99
C LEU A 16 -18.46 4.82 -4.39
N ASP A 17 -18.55 4.75 -3.07
CA ASP A 17 -19.74 5.03 -2.26
C ASP A 17 -19.28 5.52 -0.87
N ASN A 18 -20.21 5.93 0.00
CA ASN A 18 -19.89 6.53 1.30
C ASN A 18 -18.98 5.66 2.19
N HIS A 19 -19.07 4.33 2.05
CA HIS A 19 -18.37 3.31 2.83
C HIS A 19 -17.39 2.46 2.00
N VAL A 20 -17.12 2.84 0.75
CA VAL A 20 -16.23 2.10 -0.16
C VAL A 20 -15.32 3.05 -0.94
N ALA A 21 -14.03 2.78 -0.91
CA ALA A 21 -13.03 3.48 -1.71
C ALA A 21 -12.17 2.50 -2.51
N LEU A 22 -11.60 3.01 -3.60
CA LEU A 22 -10.75 2.26 -4.51
C LEU A 22 -9.47 3.04 -4.79
N ALA A 23 -8.33 2.40 -4.63
CA ALA A 23 -7.05 2.87 -5.14
C ALA A 23 -6.60 2.00 -6.32
N PHE A 24 -5.84 2.56 -7.27
CA PHE A 24 -5.44 1.82 -8.46
C PHE A 24 -3.98 2.04 -8.84
N ALA A 25 -3.39 1.05 -9.50
CA ALA A 25 -2.07 1.14 -10.12
C ALA A 25 -2.17 0.70 -11.59
N GLY A 26 -1.60 1.50 -12.49
CA GLY A 26 -1.64 1.28 -13.93
C GLY A 26 -2.06 2.53 -14.71
N LEU A 27 -2.76 2.33 -15.84
CA LEU A 27 -3.21 3.41 -16.73
C LEU A 27 -4.33 4.27 -16.11
N ASN A 28 -4.11 5.58 -15.99
CA ASN A 28 -5.09 6.52 -15.41
C ASN A 28 -6.41 6.58 -16.20
N ALA A 29 -6.34 6.51 -17.53
CA ALA A 29 -7.53 6.57 -18.39
C ALA A 29 -8.45 5.36 -18.16
N ASP A 30 -7.86 4.18 -18.05
CA ASP A 30 -8.55 2.93 -17.76
C ASP A 30 -9.23 2.98 -16.39
N ALA A 31 -8.52 3.51 -15.38
CA ALA A 31 -9.06 3.64 -14.03
C ALA A 31 -10.31 4.52 -13.98
N ARG A 32 -10.33 5.64 -14.71
CA ARG A 32 -11.50 6.52 -14.77
C ARG A 32 -12.75 5.77 -15.22
N ILE A 33 -12.64 5.01 -16.32
CA ILE A 33 -13.75 4.23 -16.86
C ILE A 33 -14.22 3.17 -15.85
N LEU A 34 -13.29 2.49 -15.17
CA LEU A 34 -13.64 1.43 -14.22
C LEU A 34 -14.31 2.00 -12.96
N VAL A 35 -13.81 3.12 -12.44
CA VAL A 35 -14.38 3.83 -11.29
C VAL A 35 -15.79 4.33 -11.61
N ASP A 36 -16.01 4.93 -12.77
CA ASP A 36 -17.34 5.43 -13.16
C ASP A 36 -18.36 4.29 -13.29
N LYS A 37 -17.95 3.14 -13.85
CA LYS A 37 -18.79 1.93 -13.87
C LYS A 37 -19.11 1.42 -12.46
N ALA A 38 -18.12 1.40 -11.57
CA ALA A 38 -18.32 0.95 -10.19
C ALA A 38 -19.23 1.89 -9.38
N ARG A 39 -19.11 3.21 -9.57
CA ARG A 39 -20.01 4.20 -8.98
C ARG A 39 -21.44 4.02 -9.45
N LEU A 40 -21.63 3.86 -10.77
CA LEU A 40 -22.94 3.60 -11.35
C LEU A 40 -23.56 2.33 -10.78
N GLU A 41 -22.78 1.25 -10.70
CA GLU A 41 -23.24 -0.01 -10.12
C GLU A 41 -23.64 0.15 -8.65
N SER A 42 -22.85 0.88 -7.85
CA SER A 42 -23.13 1.09 -6.43
C SER A 42 -24.48 1.77 -6.23
N GLN A 43 -24.80 2.77 -7.05
CA GLN A 43 -26.10 3.44 -7.00
C GLN A 43 -27.23 2.58 -7.58
N SER A 44 -26.97 1.82 -8.64
CA SER A 44 -27.93 0.89 -9.25
C SER A 44 -28.35 -0.22 -8.27
N HIS A 45 -27.39 -0.79 -7.54
CA HIS A 45 -27.65 -1.78 -6.49
C HIS A 45 -28.53 -1.19 -5.40
N ARG A 46 -28.20 0.01 -4.92
CA ARG A 46 -29.00 0.69 -3.88
C ARG A 46 -30.42 1.00 -4.34
N LEU A 47 -30.62 1.33 -5.62
CA LEU A 47 -31.95 1.54 -6.19
C LEU A 47 -32.74 0.23 -6.34
N SER A 48 -32.07 -0.87 -6.69
CA SER A 48 -32.75 -2.13 -7.03
C SER A 48 -32.99 -3.03 -5.82
N VAL A 49 -32.06 -3.02 -4.86
CA VAL A 49 -32.05 -3.91 -3.68
C VAL A 49 -32.39 -3.14 -2.40
N GLU A 50 -32.53 -1.81 -2.48
CA GLU A 50 -32.75 -0.90 -1.34
C GLU A 50 -31.65 -0.93 -0.26
N ASP A 51 -30.52 -1.60 -0.52
CA ASP A 51 -29.37 -1.69 0.37
C ASP A 51 -28.08 -1.19 -0.31
N PRO A 52 -27.15 -0.55 0.42
CA PRO A 52 -25.83 -0.23 -0.11
C PRO A 52 -25.03 -1.49 -0.48
N VAL A 53 -24.11 -1.37 -1.43
CA VAL A 53 -23.27 -2.51 -1.84
C VAL A 53 -22.39 -3.03 -0.70
N THR A 54 -22.18 -4.34 -0.63
CA THR A 54 -21.07 -4.89 0.17
C THR A 54 -19.75 -4.67 -0.55
N VAL A 55 -18.64 -4.63 0.19
CA VAL A 55 -17.30 -4.44 -0.39
C VAL A 55 -16.93 -5.62 -1.29
N ASP A 56 -17.35 -6.84 -0.91
CA ASP A 56 -17.20 -8.05 -1.71
C ASP A 56 -17.98 -7.97 -3.03
N TYR A 57 -19.23 -7.52 -2.99
CA TYR A 57 -20.08 -7.41 -4.17
C TYR A 57 -19.48 -6.45 -5.20
N ILE A 58 -19.14 -5.23 -4.78
CA ILE A 58 -18.61 -4.23 -5.71
C ILE A 58 -17.22 -4.64 -6.24
N THR A 59 -16.43 -5.35 -5.44
CA THR A 59 -15.16 -5.94 -5.89
C THR A 59 -15.39 -6.98 -6.98
N LYS A 60 -16.34 -7.90 -6.79
CA LYS A 60 -16.72 -8.91 -7.80
C LYS A 60 -17.22 -8.26 -9.09
N TYR A 61 -18.00 -7.18 -8.98
CA TYR A 61 -18.44 -6.42 -10.13
C TYR A 61 -17.25 -5.83 -10.91
N VAL A 62 -16.34 -5.14 -10.22
CA VAL A 62 -15.13 -4.55 -10.82
C VAL A 62 -14.28 -5.63 -11.51
N ALA A 63 -14.05 -6.74 -10.83
CA ALA A 63 -13.32 -7.88 -11.37
C ALA A 63 -14.02 -8.49 -12.60
N GLY A 64 -15.35 -8.59 -12.58
CA GLY A 64 -16.16 -9.05 -13.72
C GLY A 64 -16.13 -8.09 -14.91
N VAL A 65 -16.08 -6.77 -14.68
CA VAL A 65 -15.84 -5.79 -15.75
C VAL A 65 -14.45 -6.00 -16.38
N GLN A 66 -13.41 -6.17 -15.56
CA GLN A 66 -12.06 -6.45 -16.06
C GLN A 66 -12.03 -7.75 -16.87
N GLN A 67 -12.59 -8.83 -16.34
CA GLN A 67 -12.65 -10.14 -16.98
C GLN A 67 -13.32 -10.07 -18.36
N ARG A 68 -14.46 -9.38 -18.48
CA ARG A 68 -15.20 -9.27 -19.75
C ARG A 68 -14.34 -8.68 -20.86
N TYR A 69 -13.49 -7.71 -20.53
CA TYR A 69 -12.56 -7.10 -21.50
C TYR A 69 -11.37 -7.99 -21.87
N THR A 70 -11.18 -9.13 -21.19
CA THR A 70 -10.22 -10.17 -21.60
C THR A 70 -10.81 -11.16 -22.60
N GLN A 71 -12.14 -11.32 -22.63
CA GLN A 71 -12.83 -12.31 -23.46
C GLN A 71 -13.59 -11.69 -24.65
N ALA A 72 -13.78 -10.36 -24.66
CA ALA A 72 -14.44 -9.66 -25.75
C ALA A 72 -13.46 -9.34 -26.89
N GLY A 73 -13.84 -9.69 -28.13
CA GLY A 73 -13.09 -9.33 -29.33
C GLY A 73 -13.15 -7.82 -29.61
N GLY A 74 -12.05 -7.24 -30.11
CA GLY A 74 -11.98 -5.82 -30.49
C GLY A 74 -11.73 -4.84 -29.34
N VAL A 75 -11.54 -5.33 -28.11
CA VAL A 75 -11.14 -4.52 -26.96
C VAL A 75 -9.85 -5.06 -26.34
N ARG A 76 -9.11 -4.20 -25.65
CA ARG A 76 -7.97 -4.62 -24.82
C ARG A 76 -8.38 -4.73 -23.35
N PRO A 77 -7.73 -5.61 -22.56
CA PRO A 77 -7.90 -5.63 -21.12
C PRO A 77 -7.58 -4.28 -20.46
N PHE A 78 -8.20 -4.05 -19.30
CA PHE A 78 -7.85 -2.91 -18.44
C PHE A 78 -6.42 -3.08 -17.93
N GLY A 79 -5.56 -2.09 -18.18
CA GLY A 79 -4.17 -2.09 -17.74
C GLY A 79 -3.98 -1.63 -16.30
N ILE A 80 -4.86 -2.05 -15.39
CA ILE A 80 -4.85 -1.64 -13.98
C ILE A 80 -5.13 -2.80 -13.03
N SER A 81 -4.48 -2.75 -11.87
CA SER A 81 -4.90 -3.47 -10.66
C SER A 81 -5.54 -2.48 -9.70
N THR A 82 -6.46 -2.96 -8.86
CA THR A 82 -7.15 -2.12 -7.87
C THR A 82 -7.03 -2.69 -6.48
N LEU A 83 -7.04 -1.82 -5.47
CA LEU A 83 -7.32 -2.16 -4.08
C LEU A 83 -8.66 -1.53 -3.72
N VAL A 84 -9.61 -2.34 -3.30
CA VAL A 84 -10.94 -1.91 -2.86
C VAL A 84 -11.00 -2.08 -1.35
N VAL A 85 -11.29 -0.98 -0.65
CA VAL A 85 -11.38 -0.94 0.81
C VAL A 85 -12.74 -0.43 1.25
N GLY A 86 -13.21 -0.92 2.38
CA GLY A 86 -14.45 -0.43 2.95
C GLY A 86 -14.92 -1.18 4.18
N PHE A 87 -16.12 -0.82 4.61
CA PHE A 87 -16.86 -1.52 5.66
C PHE A 87 -18.23 -1.89 5.11
N ASP A 88 -18.62 -3.17 5.22
CA ASP A 88 -19.97 -3.58 4.84
C ASP A 88 -21.02 -2.83 5.69
N PRO A 89 -22.25 -2.60 5.18
CA PRO A 89 -23.31 -1.95 5.94
C PRO A 89 -23.51 -2.62 7.32
N ASN A 90 -23.56 -1.81 8.38
CA ASN A 90 -23.68 -2.26 9.78
C ASN A 90 -22.53 -3.15 10.30
N SER A 91 -21.41 -3.24 9.58
CA SER A 91 -20.22 -3.98 10.00
C SER A 91 -19.14 -3.07 10.55
N LYS A 92 -18.42 -3.55 11.57
CA LYS A 92 -17.17 -2.94 12.07
C LYS A 92 -15.92 -3.63 11.53
N VAL A 93 -16.09 -4.68 10.73
CA VAL A 93 -14.98 -5.46 10.18
C VAL A 93 -14.48 -4.78 8.90
N PRO A 94 -13.21 -4.33 8.86
CA PRO A 94 -12.65 -3.76 7.65
C PRO A 94 -12.49 -4.83 6.57
N ARG A 95 -12.72 -4.43 5.32
CA ARG A 95 -12.53 -5.27 4.14
C ARG A 95 -11.49 -4.64 3.23
N LEU A 96 -10.56 -5.47 2.75
CA LEU A 96 -9.58 -5.10 1.74
C LEU A 96 -9.54 -6.21 0.69
N TYR A 97 -9.77 -5.83 -0.56
CA TYR A 97 -9.69 -6.71 -1.71
C TYR A 97 -8.74 -6.15 -2.75
N GLN A 98 -8.11 -7.05 -3.50
CA GLN A 98 -7.36 -6.72 -4.71
C GLN A 98 -8.13 -7.24 -5.93
N THR A 99 -8.15 -6.47 -7.02
CA THR A 99 -8.50 -6.99 -8.36
C THR A 99 -7.32 -6.84 -9.34
N GLU A 100 -7.26 -7.74 -10.32
CA GLU A 100 -6.21 -7.77 -11.35
C GLU A 100 -6.80 -7.64 -12.76
N PRO A 101 -6.00 -7.24 -13.78
CA PRO A 101 -6.43 -7.17 -15.18
C PRO A 101 -7.09 -8.45 -15.73
N SER A 102 -6.74 -9.61 -15.17
CA SER A 102 -7.33 -10.91 -15.51
C SER A 102 -8.78 -11.06 -15.04
N GLY A 103 -9.24 -10.21 -14.13
CA GLY A 103 -10.52 -10.33 -13.44
C GLY A 103 -10.50 -11.27 -12.23
N ILE A 104 -9.32 -11.71 -11.79
CA ILE A 104 -9.17 -12.39 -10.50
C ILE A 104 -9.28 -11.33 -9.39
N TYR A 105 -9.98 -11.68 -8.31
CA TYR A 105 -10.01 -10.90 -7.08
C TYR A 105 -9.68 -11.77 -5.86
N SER A 106 -9.11 -11.15 -4.83
CA SER A 106 -8.70 -11.84 -3.59
C SER A 106 -8.79 -10.89 -2.40
N ALA A 107 -9.09 -11.43 -1.21
CA ALA A 107 -9.15 -10.68 0.05
C ALA A 107 -7.77 -10.67 0.74
N TRP A 108 -7.43 -9.56 1.39
CA TRP A 108 -6.13 -9.37 2.04
C TRP A 108 -6.28 -8.71 3.41
N LYS A 109 -5.33 -8.98 4.32
CA LYS A 109 -5.20 -8.25 5.59
C LYS A 109 -4.43 -6.93 5.41
N ALA A 110 -3.38 -6.98 4.60
CA ALA A 110 -2.61 -5.84 4.11
C ALA A 110 -2.06 -6.23 2.73
N ASN A 111 -1.97 -5.28 1.80
CA ASN A 111 -1.47 -5.57 0.46
C ASN A 111 -0.91 -4.32 -0.22
N ALA A 112 -0.10 -4.53 -1.26
CA ALA A 112 0.46 -3.49 -2.10
C ALA A 112 0.39 -3.89 -3.58
N ILE A 113 0.09 -2.92 -4.44
CA ILE A 113 0.05 -3.05 -5.90
C ILE A 113 0.97 -2.00 -6.56
N GLY A 114 1.25 -2.16 -7.85
CA GLY A 114 2.08 -1.23 -8.60
C GLY A 114 3.58 -1.51 -8.50
N ARG A 115 4.39 -0.47 -8.77
CA ARG A 115 5.86 -0.57 -8.87
C ARG A 115 6.45 -1.02 -7.53
N SER A 116 7.34 -2.01 -7.59
CA SER A 116 8.04 -2.54 -6.40
C SER A 116 7.12 -3.08 -5.30
N SER A 117 5.87 -3.46 -5.65
CA SER A 117 4.89 -4.02 -4.70
C SER A 117 5.39 -5.24 -3.94
N LYS A 118 6.27 -6.05 -4.54
CA LYS A 118 6.90 -7.20 -3.85
C LYS A 118 7.68 -6.78 -2.60
N THR A 119 8.53 -5.75 -2.71
CA THR A 119 9.31 -5.21 -1.59
C THR A 119 8.41 -4.68 -0.49
N VAL A 120 7.36 -3.95 -0.86
CA VAL A 120 6.38 -3.41 0.11
C VAL A 120 5.62 -4.54 0.79
N ARG A 121 5.24 -5.60 0.06
CA ARG A 121 4.54 -6.76 0.63
C ARG A 121 5.42 -7.52 1.62
N GLU A 122 6.68 -7.76 1.28
CA GLU A 122 7.65 -8.38 2.20
C GLU A 122 7.84 -7.55 3.49
N PHE A 123 7.78 -6.22 3.39
CA PHE A 123 7.78 -5.34 4.56
C PHE A 123 6.49 -5.49 5.38
N LEU A 124 5.32 -5.47 4.74
CA LEU A 124 4.03 -5.64 5.40
C LEU A 124 3.92 -7.00 6.10
N GLU A 125 4.37 -8.08 5.47
CA GLU A 125 4.37 -9.44 6.06
C GLU A 125 5.14 -9.52 7.38
N ARG A 126 6.21 -8.73 7.54
CA ARG A 126 7.05 -8.74 8.75
C ARG A 126 6.53 -7.81 9.86
N ASN A 127 5.81 -6.75 9.49
CA ASN A 127 5.49 -5.66 10.40
C ASN A 127 3.99 -5.52 10.71
N TYR A 128 3.12 -6.13 9.90
CA TYR A 128 1.68 -6.15 10.15
C TYR A 128 1.36 -6.92 11.42
N LYS A 129 0.42 -6.39 12.20
CA LYS A 129 -0.18 -7.04 13.36
C LYS A 129 -1.70 -6.92 13.25
N GLU A 130 -2.42 -7.87 13.85
CA GLU A 130 -3.86 -7.75 13.99
C GLU A 130 -4.22 -6.64 15.00
N ASP A 131 -5.41 -6.07 14.88
CA ASP A 131 -5.98 -5.09 15.81
C ASP A 131 -5.12 -3.85 16.07
N MET A 132 -4.41 -3.36 15.05
CA MET A 132 -3.68 -2.09 15.12
C MET A 132 -4.65 -0.91 15.27
N ASP A 133 -4.30 0.03 16.14
CA ASP A 133 -5.06 1.27 16.27
C ASP A 133 -4.85 2.21 15.07
N ARG A 134 -5.57 3.35 15.06
CA ARG A 134 -5.50 4.35 13.98
C ARG A 134 -4.05 4.80 13.75
N GLU A 135 -3.33 5.12 14.81
CA GLU A 135 -1.99 5.68 14.78
C GLU A 135 -0.96 4.68 14.22
N ALA A 136 -0.97 3.45 14.76
CA ALA A 136 -0.10 2.38 14.33
C ALA A 136 -0.37 1.99 12.86
N THR A 137 -1.64 2.01 12.45
CA THR A 137 -2.03 1.72 11.06
C THR A 137 -1.51 2.78 10.10
N ILE A 138 -1.64 4.07 10.43
CA ILE A 138 -1.09 5.18 9.63
C ILE A 138 0.42 5.05 9.51
N ARG A 139 1.12 4.85 10.64
CA ARG A 139 2.57 4.68 10.64
C ARG A 139 3.02 3.48 9.82
N LEU A 140 2.33 2.35 9.90
CA LEU A 140 2.67 1.16 9.10
C LEU A 140 2.50 1.43 7.60
N ALA A 141 1.39 2.06 7.20
CA ALA A 141 1.14 2.45 5.81
C ALA A 141 2.26 3.36 5.29
N ILE A 142 2.60 4.42 6.02
CA ILE A 142 3.67 5.35 5.63
C ILE A 142 5.04 4.65 5.60
N LYS A 143 5.40 3.86 6.63
CA LYS A 143 6.66 3.07 6.65
C LYS A 143 6.76 2.15 5.44
N SER A 144 5.67 1.47 5.08
CA SER A 144 5.64 0.57 3.92
C SER A 144 5.85 1.30 2.58
N LEU A 145 5.32 2.52 2.43
CA LEU A 145 5.54 3.34 1.23
C LEU A 145 6.98 3.87 1.17
N LEU A 146 7.56 4.25 2.31
CA LEU A 146 8.94 4.75 2.40
C LEU A 146 10.01 3.69 2.07
N GLU A 147 9.65 2.40 1.99
CA GLU A 147 10.57 1.36 1.48
C GLU A 147 10.88 1.54 -0.01
N VAL A 148 10.03 2.25 -0.76
CA VAL A 148 10.18 2.43 -2.21
C VAL A 148 10.15 3.89 -2.67
N VAL A 149 9.55 4.80 -1.90
CA VAL A 149 9.49 6.23 -2.22
C VAL A 149 10.76 6.92 -1.70
N GLN A 150 11.57 7.46 -2.62
CA GLN A 150 12.86 8.10 -2.29
C GLN A 150 12.73 9.55 -1.78
N THR A 151 11.61 10.23 -2.00
CA THR A 151 11.46 11.67 -1.75
C THR A 151 10.15 12.01 -1.05
N GLY A 152 10.22 12.25 0.26
CA GLY A 152 9.36 13.13 1.07
C GLY A 152 7.84 12.90 1.06
N ALA A 153 7.16 13.44 2.08
CA ALA A 153 5.71 13.32 2.26
C ALA A 153 4.85 13.78 1.06
N LYS A 154 5.37 14.66 0.19
CA LYS A 154 4.64 15.25 -0.95
C LYS A 154 4.20 14.25 -2.03
N ASN A 155 4.82 13.07 -2.06
CA ASN A 155 4.46 12.00 -2.98
C ASN A 155 3.58 10.92 -2.33
N ILE A 156 3.17 11.14 -1.08
CA ILE A 156 2.37 10.22 -0.29
C ILE A 156 0.99 10.85 -0.08
N GLU A 157 -0.05 10.09 -0.40
CA GLU A 157 -1.43 10.42 -0.09
C GLU A 157 -1.96 9.29 0.79
N ILE A 158 -2.53 9.64 1.94
CA ILE A 158 -3.12 8.68 2.88
C ILE A 158 -4.59 9.01 3.03
N ALA A 159 -5.43 7.99 2.88
CA ALA A 159 -6.84 8.07 3.22
C ALA A 159 -7.20 7.05 4.29
N LEU A 160 -8.07 7.46 5.19
CA LEU A 160 -8.55 6.69 6.32
C LEU A 160 -10.05 6.45 6.15
N MET A 161 -10.48 5.26 6.52
CA MET A 161 -11.89 4.93 6.61
C MET A 161 -12.12 4.19 7.91
N ALA A 162 -13.16 4.59 8.64
CA ALA A 162 -13.57 3.99 9.89
C ALA A 162 -15.02 3.49 9.76
N PRO A 163 -15.44 2.49 10.59
CA PRO A 163 -16.81 2.00 10.55
C PRO A 163 -17.84 3.12 10.71
N GLY A 164 -18.77 3.23 9.77
CA GLY A 164 -19.85 4.24 9.79
C GLY A 164 -19.41 5.69 9.52
N ALA A 165 -18.14 5.92 9.17
CA ALA A 165 -17.62 7.23 8.80
C ALA A 165 -17.27 7.29 7.32
N THR A 166 -17.41 8.47 6.73
CA THR A 166 -16.91 8.74 5.37
C THR A 166 -15.38 8.75 5.35
N MET A 167 -14.81 8.47 4.19
CA MET A 167 -13.37 8.52 3.99
C MET A 167 -12.80 9.92 4.31
N GLU A 168 -11.71 9.96 5.06
CA GLU A 168 -10.93 11.15 5.39
C GLU A 168 -9.59 11.09 4.65
N ILE A 169 -9.18 12.16 3.97
CA ILE A 169 -7.83 12.28 3.38
C ILE A 169 -6.97 13.05 4.38
N LEU A 170 -5.82 12.49 4.77
CA LEU A 170 -4.92 13.15 5.69
C LEU A 170 -4.25 14.38 5.03
N PRO A 171 -4.20 15.54 5.73
CA PRO A 171 -3.47 16.70 5.26
C PRO A 171 -1.98 16.39 5.05
N THR A 172 -1.36 17.06 4.07
CA THR A 172 0.07 16.85 3.78
C THR A 172 0.95 17.23 4.97
N GLU A 173 0.54 18.20 5.77
CA GLU A 173 1.26 18.66 6.97
C GLU A 173 1.33 17.56 8.04
N GLU A 174 0.25 16.80 8.22
CA GLU A 174 0.24 15.65 9.14
C GLU A 174 1.15 14.55 8.62
N ILE A 175 1.07 14.21 7.32
CA ILE A 175 1.94 13.21 6.69
C ILE A 175 3.42 13.62 6.82
N GLU A 176 3.75 14.90 6.67
CA GLU A 176 5.09 15.43 6.90
C GLU A 176 5.58 15.21 8.34
N GLY A 177 4.68 15.35 9.33
CA GLY A 177 4.96 15.02 10.72
C GLY A 177 5.35 13.55 10.90
N TYR A 178 4.51 12.64 10.44
CA TYR A 178 4.79 11.20 10.49
C TYR A 178 6.09 10.81 9.79
N VAL A 179 6.35 11.35 8.60
CA VAL A 179 7.58 11.03 7.85
C VAL A 179 8.82 11.47 8.62
N LYS A 180 8.81 12.66 9.23
CA LYS A 180 9.94 13.15 10.04
C LYS A 180 10.21 12.25 11.24
N GLU A 181 9.16 11.87 11.97
CA GLU A 181 9.28 10.96 13.13
C GLU A 181 9.85 9.60 12.70
N ILE A 182 9.33 9.02 11.61
CA ILE A 182 9.78 7.72 11.08
C ILE A 182 11.25 7.78 10.63
N GLU A 183 11.66 8.86 9.95
CA GLU A 183 13.05 9.04 9.52
C GLU A 183 14.00 9.20 10.72
N GLN A 184 13.58 9.92 11.75
CA GLN A 184 14.33 10.06 12.99
C GLN A 184 14.50 8.71 13.71
N GLU A 185 13.42 7.94 13.88
CA GLU A 185 13.47 6.59 14.45
C GLU A 185 14.46 5.69 13.68
N LYS A 186 14.43 5.74 12.35
CA LYS A 186 15.31 4.93 11.48
C LYS A 186 16.78 5.33 11.64
N GLN A 187 17.07 6.63 11.81
CA GLN A 187 18.43 7.12 12.07
C GLN A 187 18.93 6.69 13.45
N GLU A 188 18.08 6.76 14.47
CA GLU A 188 18.42 6.32 15.84
C GLU A 188 18.66 4.81 15.90
N GLU A 189 17.84 3.99 15.23
CA GLU A 189 18.07 2.54 15.11
C GLU A 189 19.38 2.22 14.37
N ALA A 190 19.69 2.96 13.31
CA ALA A 190 20.94 2.80 12.58
C ALA A 190 22.17 3.20 13.42
N ALA A 191 22.05 4.26 14.23
CA ALA A 191 23.09 4.68 15.17
C ALA A 191 23.33 3.63 16.26
N LYS A 192 22.25 3.09 16.86
CA LYS A 192 22.33 2.01 17.88
C LYS A 192 22.97 0.73 17.31
N LYS A 193 22.67 0.36 16.07
CA LYS A 193 23.30 -0.77 15.38
C LYS A 193 24.79 -0.55 15.09
N LYS A 194 25.23 0.70 14.90
CA LYS A 194 26.65 1.05 14.71
C LYS A 194 27.43 1.04 16.02
N THR A 195 26.83 1.48 17.14
CA THR A 195 27.49 1.47 18.46
C THR A 195 27.53 0.10 19.13
N GLY A 196 26.64 -0.82 18.77
CA GLY A 196 26.62 -2.20 19.30
C GLY A 196 27.57 -3.19 18.62
N ARG A 197 28.33 -2.77 17.59
CA ARG A 197 29.32 -3.62 16.90
C ARG A 197 30.71 -3.34 17.47
N THR A 198 31.05 -3.96 18.60
CA THR A 198 32.43 -3.94 19.14
C THR A 198 33.38 -4.49 18.07
N PRO A 199 34.50 -3.82 17.74
CA PRO A 199 35.53 -4.42 16.90
C PRO A 199 36.12 -5.60 17.68
N GLY A 200 35.93 -6.83 17.19
CA GLY A 200 36.63 -7.98 17.72
C GLY A 200 38.13 -7.71 17.68
N THR A 201 38.76 -7.63 18.85
CA THR A 201 40.21 -7.64 19.02
C THR A 201 40.74 -9.01 18.57
N GLY A 202 40.92 -9.18 17.26
CA GLY A 202 41.74 -10.24 16.70
C GLY A 202 43.20 -9.85 16.90
N SER A 203 43.77 -10.16 18.06
CA SER A 203 45.21 -10.16 18.26
C SER A 203 45.78 -11.31 17.43
N ALA A 204 46.26 -11.01 16.22
CA ALA A 204 47.09 -11.92 15.46
C ALA A 204 48.49 -11.88 16.07
N THR A 205 48.76 -12.73 17.05
CA THR A 205 50.13 -12.97 17.54
C THR A 205 50.91 -13.67 16.44
N ILE A 206 51.82 -12.92 15.80
CA ILE A 206 52.83 -13.46 14.90
C ILE A 206 53.82 -14.26 15.76
N LEU A 207 53.74 -15.58 15.70
CA LEU A 207 54.76 -16.48 16.25
C LEU A 207 55.94 -16.53 15.26
N THR A 208 56.95 -15.70 15.50
CA THR A 208 58.28 -15.87 14.88
C THR A 208 58.93 -17.12 15.46
N ARG A 209 59.07 -18.16 14.65
CA ARG A 209 59.87 -19.35 14.98
C ARG A 209 61.34 -19.05 14.66
N SER A 210 62.14 -18.83 15.69
CA SER A 210 63.60 -18.79 15.60
C SER A 210 64.12 -20.18 15.24
N GLN A 211 64.90 -20.25 14.16
CA GLN A 211 65.84 -21.35 13.91
C GLN A 211 67.01 -21.21 14.88
N ASP A 212 67.39 -22.30 15.54
CA ASP A 212 68.78 -22.73 15.69
C ASP A 212 68.83 -24.20 16.18
N GLU A 213 69.79 -24.92 15.59
CA GLU A 213 70.22 -26.34 15.59
C GLU A 213 70.66 -26.93 16.97
N PRO A 214 71.18 -28.19 17.12
CA PRO A 214 71.75 -29.12 16.12
C PRO A 214 71.45 -30.64 16.22
N ALA A 215 71.92 -31.30 15.16
CA ALA A 215 72.34 -32.69 14.94
C ALA A 215 72.35 -33.72 16.09
N GLU A 216 71.74 -34.88 15.80
CA GLU A 216 72.36 -36.22 15.83
C GLU A 216 71.68 -37.15 14.81
#